data_AF-A0AA42DQF2-F1
#
_entry.id   AF-A0AA42DQF2-F1
#
_cell.length_a   1.000
_cell.length_b   1.000
_cell.length_c   1.000
_cell.angle_alpha   90.00
_cell.angle_beta   90.00
_cell.angle_gamma   90.00
#
_symmetry.space_group_name_H-M   'P 1'
#
loop_
_entity.id
_entity.type
_entity.pdbx_description
1 polymer ?
#
loop_
_entity_poly.entity_id
_entity_poly.type
_entity_poly.pdbx_seq_one_letter_code
_entity_poly.pdbx_strand_id
1 'polypeptide(L)'
;MANNHIKITNISDTMLNNVTLYLPDFKTQLDSLMIVRERGSLNVTPNTEKICLGNLYPEETAYLYYTVNTPTTSSNLFKKPPKIVFLPEGTEQSSDNISTFLHLEQIDE
;
A
#
# COMPACT_ATOMS: atom_id res chain seq x y z
N MET A 1 0.54 -20.12 8.68
CA MET A 1 -0.14 -19.01 7.98
C MET A 1 0.92 -18.29 7.20
N ALA A 2 0.73 -18.10 5.90
CA ALA A 2 1.69 -17.37 5.09
C ALA A 2 1.65 -15.88 5.51
N ASN A 3 2.79 -15.30 5.85
CA ASN A 3 2.88 -13.91 6.30
C ASN A 3 3.13 -13.02 5.09
N ASN A 4 2.13 -12.92 4.22
CA ASN A 4 2.24 -12.10 3.03
C ASN A 4 2.25 -10.63 3.41
N HIS A 5 3.12 -9.85 2.77
CA HIS A 5 3.16 -8.42 2.99
C HIS A 5 3.53 -7.60 1.76
N ILE A 6 2.98 -6.38 1.70
CA ILE A 6 3.35 -5.37 0.71
C ILE A 6 4.15 -4.29 1.43
N LYS A 7 5.31 -3.96 0.87
CA LYS A 7 6.14 -2.83 1.31
C LYS A 7 5.95 -1.68 0.35
N ILE A 8 5.66 -0.51 0.90
CA ILE A 8 5.51 0.73 0.16
C ILE A 8 6.47 1.74 0.77
N THR A 9 7.53 2.07 0.05
CA THR A 9 8.55 3.01 0.49
C THR A 9 8.44 4.30 -0.32
N ASN A 10 8.42 5.44 0.36
CA ASN A 10 8.58 6.73 -0.30
C ASN A 10 10.04 6.93 -0.72
N ILE A 11 10.29 6.93 -2.02
CA ILE A 11 11.61 7.13 -2.63
C ILE A 11 11.80 8.55 -3.17
N SER A 12 10.84 9.44 -2.95
CA SER A 12 10.95 10.86 -3.32
C SER A 12 11.55 11.70 -2.19
N ASP A 13 12.10 12.85 -2.58
CA ASP A 13 12.67 13.84 -1.65
C ASP A 13 11.61 14.65 -0.90
N THR A 14 10.31 14.44 -1.17
CA THR A 14 9.21 15.19 -0.57
C THR A 14 8.24 14.28 0.19
N MET A 15 7.49 14.86 1.13
CA MET A 15 6.42 14.14 1.81
C MET A 15 5.27 13.86 0.83
N LEU A 16 4.77 12.63 0.83
CA LEU A 16 3.57 12.25 0.10
C LEU A 16 2.38 12.27 1.05
N ASN A 17 1.40 13.12 0.79
CA ASN A 17 0.20 13.22 1.60
C ASN A 17 -0.88 12.26 1.12
N ASN A 18 -1.67 11.74 2.06
CA ASN A 18 -2.86 10.93 1.80
C ASN A 18 -2.62 9.74 0.84
N VAL A 19 -1.50 9.03 1.03
CA VAL A 19 -1.15 7.85 0.23
C VAL A 19 -2.24 6.81 0.41
N THR A 20 -2.91 6.47 -0.69
CA THR A 20 -4.05 5.55 -0.72
C THR A 20 -3.80 4.49 -1.76
N LEU A 21 -3.79 3.23 -1.33
CA LEU A 21 -3.64 2.05 -2.16
C LEU A 21 -5.02 1.49 -2.51
N TYR A 22 -5.29 1.31 -3.79
CA TYR A 22 -6.52 0.75 -4.33
C TYR A 22 -6.27 -0.67 -4.81
N LEU A 23 -6.92 -1.63 -4.15
CA LEU A 23 -6.79 -3.07 -4.42
C LEU A 23 -8.17 -3.68 -4.71
N PRO A 24 -8.73 -3.49 -5.92
CA PRO A 24 -10.12 -3.87 -6.23
C PRO A 24 -10.38 -5.38 -6.13
N ASP A 25 -9.39 -6.22 -6.41
CA ASP A 25 -9.52 -7.68 -6.41
C ASP A 25 -9.20 -8.32 -5.03
N PHE A 26 -8.81 -7.51 -4.06
CA PHE A 26 -8.25 -7.94 -2.78
C PHE A 26 -9.33 -8.15 -1.72
N LYS A 27 -10.43 -7.39 -1.79
CA LYS A 27 -11.56 -7.44 -0.84
C LYS A 27 -12.19 -8.82 -0.67
N THR A 28 -12.33 -9.59 -1.75
CA THR A 28 -13.01 -10.89 -1.71
C THR A 28 -12.09 -12.03 -1.24
N GLN A 29 -10.79 -11.79 -1.23
CA GLN A 29 -9.77 -12.80 -0.89
C GLN A 29 -9.17 -12.57 0.49
N LEU A 30 -9.23 -11.35 1.02
CA LEU A 30 -8.66 -10.98 2.32
C LEU A 30 -9.39 -11.61 3.51
N ASP A 31 -8.63 -12.20 4.41
CA ASP A 31 -9.08 -12.68 5.73
C ASP A 31 -8.71 -11.66 6.83
N SER A 32 -7.47 -11.14 6.80
CA SER A 32 -7.02 -10.08 7.70
C SER A 32 -6.05 -9.11 7.03
N LEU A 33 -6.00 -7.87 7.52
CA LEU A 33 -5.08 -6.82 7.08
C LEU A 33 -4.60 -6.02 8.29
N MET A 34 -3.29 -5.82 8.38
CA MET A 34 -2.62 -4.99 9.38
C MET A 34 -1.64 -4.05 8.71
N ILE A 35 -1.65 -2.78 9.10
CA ILE A 35 -0.77 -1.75 8.55
C ILE A 35 0.21 -1.31 9.64
N VAL A 36 1.49 -1.40 9.35
CA VAL A 36 2.58 -0.97 10.24
C VAL A 36 3.40 0.09 9.52
N ARG A 37 3.80 1.14 10.24
CA ARG A 37 4.65 2.21 9.73
C ARG A 37 5.75 2.53 10.73
N GLU A 38 6.87 3.02 10.23
CA GLU A 38 8.05 3.33 11.04
C GLU A 38 7.81 4.42 12.09
N ARG A 39 6.88 5.36 11.84
CA ARG A 39 6.63 6.52 12.73
C ARG A 39 5.33 6.44 13.55
N GLY A 40 4.64 5.30 13.54
CA GLY A 40 3.44 5.05 14.35
C GLY A 40 2.26 4.47 13.55
N SER A 41 1.30 3.87 14.24
CA SER A 41 0.12 3.26 13.61
C SER A 41 -1.02 4.28 13.44
N LEU A 42 -1.48 4.50 12.21
CA LEU A 42 -2.75 5.19 11.95
C LEU A 42 -3.89 4.17 12.00
N ASN A 43 -4.86 4.42 12.88
CA ASN A 43 -6.08 3.62 12.94
C ASN A 43 -7.08 4.18 11.93
N VAL A 44 -6.94 3.80 10.67
CA VAL A 44 -7.88 4.16 9.61
C VAL A 44 -8.78 2.97 9.37
N THR A 45 -10.09 3.18 9.38
CA THR A 45 -11.06 2.13 9.01
C THR A 45 -10.78 1.74 7.56
N PRO A 46 -10.22 0.55 7.29
CA PRO A 46 -9.92 0.16 5.93
C PRO A 46 -11.25 -0.04 5.22
N ASN A 47 -11.50 0.72 4.15
CA ASN A 47 -12.40 0.21 3.14
C ASN A 47 -11.59 -0.86 2.41
N THR A 48 -12.04 -2.10 2.40
CA THR A 48 -11.32 -3.24 1.78
C THR A 48 -10.89 -3.02 0.32
N GLU A 49 -11.46 -2.05 -0.40
CA GLU A 49 -11.02 -1.64 -1.75
C GLU A 49 -10.01 -0.48 -1.75
N LYS A 50 -9.95 0.30 -0.66
CA LYS A 50 -9.13 1.51 -0.48
C LYS A 50 -8.41 1.48 0.88
N ILE A 51 -7.12 1.20 0.83
CA ILE A 51 -6.26 1.14 2.01
C ILE A 51 -5.58 2.51 2.13
N CYS A 52 -6.00 3.29 3.12
CA CYS A 52 -5.35 4.57 3.42
C CYS A 52 -4.10 4.32 4.28
N LEU A 53 -2.94 4.75 3.80
CA LEU A 53 -1.67 4.69 4.51
C LEU A 53 -1.37 6.00 5.25
N GLY A 54 -2.09 7.08 4.90
CA GLY A 54 -1.83 8.44 5.39
C GLY A 54 -0.63 9.07 4.71
N ASN A 55 0.04 10.00 5.38
CA ASN A 55 1.20 10.68 4.81
C ASN A 55 2.44 9.79 4.89
N LEU A 56 3.31 9.74 3.89
CA LEU A 56 4.62 9.08 3.96
C LEU A 56 5.73 10.12 3.80
N TYR A 57 6.60 10.23 4.80
CA TYR A 57 7.80 11.08 4.71
C TYR A 57 8.82 10.50 3.73
N PRO A 58 9.78 11.30 3.23
CA PRO A 58 10.91 10.76 2.47
C PRO A 58 11.56 9.58 3.19
N GLU A 59 11.89 8.52 2.43
CA GLU A 59 12.48 7.26 2.90
C GLU A 59 11.61 6.41 3.84
N GLU A 60 10.41 6.88 4.22
CA GLU A 60 9.53 6.14 5.11
C GLU A 60 8.92 4.92 4.40
N THR A 61 8.92 3.79 5.10
CA THR A 61 8.27 2.56 4.63
C THR A 61 6.98 2.25 5.42
N ALA A 62 5.92 1.96 4.68
CA ALA A 62 4.70 1.34 5.19
C ALA A 62 4.66 -0.16 4.81
N TYR A 63 4.31 -0.98 5.78
CA TYR A 63 4.14 -2.42 5.64
C TYR A 63 2.67 -2.77 5.76
N LEU A 64 2.13 -3.50 4.78
CA LEU A 64 0.78 -4.02 4.80
C LEU A 64 0.87 -5.54 4.92
N TYR A 65 0.66 -6.06 6.12
CA TYR A 65 0.60 -7.50 6.38
C TYR A 65 -0.81 -8.00 6.16
N TYR A 66 -0.97 -9.12 5.45
CA TYR A 66 -2.30 -9.65 5.14
C TYR A 66 -2.34 -11.18 5.10
N THR A 67 -3.50 -11.71 5.45
CA THR A 67 -3.86 -13.13 5.22
C THR A 67 -4.98 -13.21 4.19
N VAL A 68 -5.02 -14.31 3.45
CA VAL A 68 -6.06 -14.60 2.46
C VAL A 68 -6.84 -15.86 2.80
N ASN A 69 -8.14 -15.87 2.49
CA ASN A 69 -9.06 -16.98 2.71
C ASN A 69 -8.69 -18.23 1.93
N THR A 70 -8.06 -18.08 0.77
CA THR A 70 -7.58 -19.18 -0.08
C THR A 70 -6.08 -19.03 -0.30
N PRO A 71 -5.28 -20.09 -0.17
CA PRO A 71 -3.86 -20.05 -0.52
C PRO A 71 -3.73 -19.88 -2.04
N THR A 72 -3.69 -18.64 -2.50
CA THR A 72 -3.39 -18.24 -3.87
C THR A 72 -1.91 -17.86 -3.95
N THR A 73 -1.22 -18.35 -4.99
CA THR A 73 0.11 -17.82 -5.34
C THR A 73 0.01 -16.33 -5.67
N SER A 74 0.98 -15.54 -5.22
CA SER A 74 1.03 -14.08 -5.36
C SER A 74 0.79 -13.52 -6.74
N SER A 75 1.22 -14.25 -7.75
CA SER A 75 1.04 -13.89 -9.15
C SER A 75 -0.44 -13.76 -9.55
N ASN A 76 -1.37 -14.31 -8.75
CA ASN A 76 -2.82 -14.26 -8.98
C ASN A 76 -3.58 -13.31 -8.03
N LEU A 77 -2.91 -12.67 -7.08
CA LEU A 77 -3.55 -11.78 -6.10
C LEU A 77 -3.99 -10.45 -6.72
N PHE A 78 -3.25 -9.96 -7.72
CA PHE A 78 -3.54 -8.71 -8.43
C PHE A 78 -3.85 -9.01 -9.90
N LYS A 79 -5.09 -9.45 -10.18
CA LYS A 79 -5.55 -9.57 -11.58
C LYS A 79 -5.54 -8.20 -12.28
N LYS A 80 -5.77 -7.13 -11.51
CA LYS A 80 -5.51 -5.75 -11.90
C LYS A 80 -4.33 -5.19 -11.11
N PRO A 81 -3.44 -4.41 -11.74
CA PRO A 81 -2.33 -3.80 -11.03
C PRO A 81 -2.84 -2.88 -9.90
N PRO A 82 -2.17 -2.86 -8.75
CA PRO A 82 -2.50 -1.94 -7.67
C PRO A 82 -2.40 -0.49 -8.17
N LYS A 83 -3.41 0.33 -7.85
CA LYS A 83 -3.36 1.77 -8.12
C LYS A 83 -3.04 2.51 -6.82
N ILE A 84 -2.07 3.42 -6.86
CA ILE A 84 -1.73 4.26 -5.72
C ILE A 84 -2.03 5.71 -6.06
N VAL A 85 -2.67 6.43 -5.15
CA VAL A 85 -2.96 7.86 -5.25
C VAL A 85 -2.34 8.56 -4.06
N PHE A 86 -1.68 9.69 -4.28
CA PHE A 86 -1.06 10.53 -3.25
C PHE A 86 -0.98 11.98 -3.73
N LEU A 87 -0.68 12.89 -2.81
CA LEU A 87 -0.47 14.31 -3.07
C LEU A 87 0.93 14.72 -2.61
N PRO A 88 1.89 14.97 -3.53
CA PRO A 88 3.21 15.45 -3.16
C PRO A 88 3.12 16.80 -2.42
N GLU A 89 3.95 16.99 -1.40
CA GLU A 89 4.08 18.28 -0.75
C GLU A 89 4.60 19.34 -1.74
N GLY A 90 3.88 20.47 -1.83
CA GLY A 90 4.28 21.61 -2.66
C GLY A 90 3.89 21.56 -4.15
N THR A 91 3.23 20.50 -4.64
CA THR A 91 2.72 20.45 -6.03
C THR A 91 1.35 19.76 -6.15
N GLU A 92 0.42 20.38 -6.85
CA GLU A 92 -0.94 19.84 -7.11
C GLU A 92 -0.96 18.69 -8.14
N GLN A 93 0.19 18.25 -8.66
CA GLN A 93 0.24 17.27 -9.74
C GLN A 93 0.16 15.84 -9.23
N SER A 94 -1.07 15.31 -9.24
CA SER A 94 -1.35 13.86 -9.27
C SER A 94 -0.88 13.28 -10.61
N SER A 95 0.42 13.05 -10.77
CA SER A 95 0.95 12.33 -11.93
C SER A 95 0.90 10.81 -11.70
N ASP A 96 0.51 10.03 -12.72
CA ASP A 96 0.48 8.56 -12.73
C ASP A 96 1.88 7.91 -12.60
N ASN A 97 2.93 8.69 -12.28
CA ASN A 97 4.32 8.26 -12.19
C ASN A 97 4.64 7.66 -10.82
N ILE A 98 3.85 6.67 -10.37
CA ILE A 98 4.00 6.02 -9.06
C ILE A 98 5.45 5.58 -8.82
N SER A 99 6.14 5.03 -9.84
CA SER A 99 7.53 4.56 -9.75
C SER A 99 8.57 5.66 -9.49
N THR A 100 8.21 6.94 -9.63
CA THR A 100 9.08 8.08 -9.30
C THR A 100 8.98 8.46 -7.83
N PHE A 101 7.88 8.11 -7.16
CA PHE A 101 7.59 8.53 -5.80
C PHE A 101 7.59 7.37 -4.81
N LEU A 102 7.18 6.19 -5.26
CA LEU A 102 6.97 5.02 -4.43
C LEU A 102 7.65 3.80 -5.03
N HIS A 103 8.28 3.02 -4.16
CA HIS A 103 8.69 1.66 -4.46
C HIS A 103 7.72 0.68 -3.81
N LEU A 104 7.15 -0.23 -4.61
CA LEU A 104 6.26 -1.28 -4.14
C LEU A 104 6.92 -2.64 -4.30
N GLU A 105 7.00 -3.38 -3.22
CA GLU A 105 7.54 -4.73 -3.16
C GLU A 105 6.50 -5.66 -2.51
N GLN A 106 6.21 -6.80 -3.14
CA GLN A 106 5.35 -7.84 -2.58
C GLN A 106 6.23 -9.02 -2.15
N ILE A 107 6.00 -9.50 -0.93
CA ILE A 107 6.74 -10.62 -0.33
C ILE A 107 5.73 -11.65 0.16
N ASP A 108 5.94 -12.90 -0.26
CA ASP A 108 5.16 -14.06 0.16
C ASP A 108 6.06 -15.00 0.95
N GLU A 109 5.72 -15.22 2.22
CA GLU A 109 6.43 -16.10 3.16
C GLU A 109 5.57 -17.30 3.56
#